data_AF-A0A6J4RFM3-F1
#
_entry.id   AF-A0A6J4RFM3-F1
#
_cell.length_a   1.000
_cell.length_b   1.000
_cell.length_c   1.000
_cell.angle_alpha   90.00
_cell.angle_beta   90.00
_cell.angle_gamma   90.00
#
_symmetry.space_group_name_H-M   'P 1'
#
loop_
_entity.id
_entity.type
_entity.pdbx_description
1 polymer ?
#
loop_
_entity_poly.entity_id
_entity_poly.type
_entity_poly.pdbx_seq_one_letter_code
_entity_poly.pdbx_strand_id
1 'polypeptide(L)'
;MATRRRWTEETIRDSIAPIVAELGRMPTRRELADRDLGAAWSAMQRRGGIAAWRESLTAAAPAAATVTVVPVLAAAAEPVAASPVAAGSASSAATPPALLPASAWRPSRDDIAQRAYFIAQQRGGDPVANWLAAETELLAA
;
A
#
# COMPACT_ATOMS: atom_id res chain seq x y z
N MET A 1 20.76 5.59 33.47
CA MET A 1 19.86 4.47 33.14
C MET A 1 18.84 4.98 32.12
N ALA A 2 18.81 4.41 30.91
CA ALA A 2 17.81 4.78 29.91
C ALA A 2 16.47 4.13 30.27
N THR A 3 15.52 4.92 30.76
CA THR A 3 14.16 4.46 31.06
C THR A 3 13.53 3.95 29.77
N ARG A 4 13.18 2.65 29.71
CA ARG A 4 12.51 2.08 28.52
C ARG A 4 11.21 2.86 28.28
N ARG A 5 11.17 3.61 27.17
CA ARG A 5 10.00 4.39 26.77
C ARG A 5 8.83 3.43 26.56
N ARG A 6 7.75 3.61 27.33
CA ARG A 6 6.53 2.82 27.16
C ARG A 6 5.75 3.37 25.98
N TRP A 7 5.47 2.52 24.99
CA TRP A 7 4.57 2.85 23.88
C TRP A 7 3.11 2.76 24.36
N THR A 8 2.66 3.81 25.04
CA THR A 8 1.24 4.06 25.35
C THR A 8 0.55 4.68 24.15
N GLU A 9 -0.79 4.64 24.10
CA GLU A 9 -1.56 5.26 23.02
C GLU A 9 -1.26 6.75 22.89
N GLU A 10 -1.16 7.44 24.01
CA GLU A 10 -0.75 8.84 24.07
C GLU A 10 0.64 9.06 23.46
N THR A 11 1.65 8.27 23.89
CA THR A 11 3.03 8.39 23.35
C THR A 11 3.09 8.12 21.84
N ILE A 12 2.32 7.14 21.36
CA ILE A 12 2.22 6.81 19.94
C ILE A 12 1.58 7.99 19.18
N ARG A 13 0.47 8.53 19.70
CA ARG A 13 -0.24 9.67 19.11
C ARG A 13 0.67 10.89 19.03
N ASP A 14 1.33 11.28 20.11
CA ASP A 14 2.27 12.41 20.14
C ASP A 14 3.41 12.26 19.14
N SER A 15 3.92 11.03 18.98
CA SER A 15 5.04 10.79 18.06
C SER A 15 4.61 10.82 16.59
N ILE A 16 3.36 10.43 16.28
CA ILE A 16 2.86 10.25 14.91
C ILE A 16 2.10 11.49 14.42
N ALA A 17 1.43 12.23 15.31
CA ALA A 17 0.69 13.44 14.98
C ALA A 17 1.47 14.46 14.12
N PRO A 18 2.73 14.85 14.44
CA PRO A 18 3.47 15.81 13.60
C PRO A 18 3.76 15.26 12.20
N ILE A 19 3.95 13.95 12.07
CA ILE A 19 4.20 13.29 10.79
C ILE A 19 2.95 13.27 9.93
N VAL A 20 1.78 13.01 10.53
CA VAL A 20 0.49 13.07 9.84
C VAL A 20 0.18 14.50 9.41
N ALA A 21 0.47 15.49 10.26
CA ALA A 21 0.29 16.90 9.92
C ALA A 21 1.21 17.33 8.77
N GLU A 22 2.45 16.85 8.73
CA GLU A 22 3.40 17.11 7.65
C GLU A 22 2.98 16.46 6.33
N LEU A 23 2.56 15.19 6.37
CA LEU A 23 2.25 14.42 5.16
C LEU A 23 0.82 14.62 4.66
N GLY A 24 -0.09 15.15 5.48
CA GLY A 24 -1.52 15.18 5.22
C GLY A 24 -2.16 13.79 5.06
N ARG A 25 -1.43 12.72 5.37
CA ARG A 25 -1.86 11.32 5.29
C ARG A 25 -1.21 10.49 6.39
N MET A 26 -1.77 9.30 6.62
CA MET A 26 -1.17 8.32 7.52
C MET A 26 0.23 7.92 7.02
N PRO A 27 1.28 7.99 7.84
CA PRO A 27 2.61 7.51 7.46
C PRO A 27 2.61 5.99 7.27
N THR A 28 3.41 5.53 6.32
CA THR A 28 3.69 4.12 6.08
C THR A 28 4.69 3.58 7.10
N ARG A 29 4.74 2.25 7.24
CA ARG A 29 5.74 1.57 8.09
C ARG A 29 7.16 2.00 7.77
N ARG A 30 7.48 2.19 6.48
CA ARG A 30 8.81 2.63 6.02
C ARG A 30 9.12 4.05 6.46
N GLU A 31 8.19 4.99 6.27
CA GLU A 31 8.36 6.40 6.69
C GLU A 31 8.55 6.52 8.22
N LEU A 32 7.89 5.67 9.02
CA LEU A 32 8.15 5.60 10.46
C LEU A 32 9.51 4.98 10.77
N ALA A 33 9.93 3.94 10.05
CA ALA A 33 11.23 3.30 10.26
C ALA A 33 12.40 4.24 9.92
N ASP A 34 12.28 5.01 8.84
CA ASP A 34 13.26 6.03 8.44
C ASP A 34 13.42 7.13 9.51
N ARG A 35 12.43 7.28 10.39
CA ARG A 35 12.41 8.24 11.52
C ARG A 35 12.66 7.58 12.88
N ASP A 36 13.16 6.34 12.90
CA ASP A 36 13.39 5.53 14.12
C ASP A 36 12.12 5.23 14.95
N LEU A 37 10.94 5.36 14.34
CA LEU A 37 9.63 5.12 14.95
C LEU A 37 9.02 3.77 14.55
N GLY A 38 9.83 2.83 14.05
CA GLY A 38 9.35 1.49 13.67
C GLY A 38 8.65 0.74 14.80
N ALA A 39 9.05 0.98 16.05
CA ALA A 39 8.41 0.40 17.23
C ALA A 39 6.98 0.95 17.47
N ALA A 40 6.71 2.20 17.07
CA ALA A 40 5.39 2.80 17.16
C ALA A 40 4.39 2.08 16.22
N TRP A 41 4.84 1.67 15.02
CA TRP A 41 4.03 0.88 14.10
C TRP A 41 3.59 -0.45 14.71
N SER A 42 4.54 -1.20 15.27
CA SER A 42 4.22 -2.47 15.94
C SER A 42 3.36 -2.28 17.19
N ALA A 43 3.44 -1.13 17.86
CA ALA A 43 2.59 -0.81 19.00
C ALA A 43 1.15 -0.44 18.56
N MET A 44 0.97 0.31 17.48
CA MET A 44 -0.34 0.60 16.86
C MET A 44 -1.03 -0.69 16.41
N GLN A 45 -0.30 -1.58 15.74
CA GLN A 45 -0.84 -2.86 15.25
C GLN A 45 -1.44 -3.70 16.38
N ARG A 46 -0.79 -3.71 17.56
CA ARG A 46 -1.23 -4.45 18.75
C ARG A 46 -2.42 -3.79 19.48
N ARG A 47 -2.66 -2.50 19.27
CA ARG A 47 -3.66 -1.70 19.98
C ARG A 47 -4.86 -1.34 19.10
N GLY A 48 -5.37 -2.31 18.35
CA GLY A 48 -6.56 -2.13 17.50
C GLY A 48 -6.28 -1.98 16.00
N GLY A 49 -5.00 -1.98 15.58
CA GLY A 49 -4.63 -2.04 14.18
C GLY A 49 -4.61 -0.68 13.47
N ILE A 50 -3.93 -0.62 12.32
CA ILE A 50 -3.64 0.62 11.61
C ILE A 50 -4.90 1.35 11.13
N ALA A 51 -5.96 0.62 10.79
CA ALA A 51 -7.23 1.21 10.37
C ALA A 51 -7.88 2.05 11.47
N ALA A 52 -7.99 1.50 12.69
CA ALA A 52 -8.54 2.21 13.85
C ALA A 52 -7.70 3.45 14.21
N TRP A 53 -6.37 3.35 14.06
CA TRP A 53 -5.46 4.47 14.27
C TRP A 53 -5.60 5.56 13.21
N ARG A 54 -5.80 5.19 11.95
CA ARG A 54 -6.08 6.15 10.87
C ARG A 54 -7.38 6.90 11.14
N GLU A 55 -8.45 6.19 11.50
CA GLU A 55 -9.73 6.81 11.87
C GLU A 55 -9.57 7.72 13.09
N SER A 56 -8.86 7.26 14.13
CA SER A 56 -8.63 8.05 15.34
C SER A 56 -7.81 9.32 15.08
N LEU A 57 -6.80 9.26 14.21
CA LEU A 57 -5.96 10.41 13.87
C LEU A 57 -6.66 11.36 12.89
N THR A 58 -7.49 10.85 12.00
CA THR A 58 -8.36 11.67 11.14
C THR A 58 -9.48 12.33 11.95
N ALA A 59 -10.07 11.63 12.92
CA ALA A 59 -11.10 12.19 13.80
C ALA A 59 -10.53 13.21 14.80
N ALA A 60 -9.28 13.00 15.26
CA ALA A 60 -8.55 13.92 16.12
C ALA A 60 -7.88 15.07 15.35
N ALA A 61 -8.04 15.15 14.03
CA ALA A 61 -7.77 16.35 13.25
C ALA A 61 -9.09 17.15 13.15
N PRO A 62 -9.47 17.93 14.18
CA PRO A 62 -10.68 18.71 14.10
C PRO A 62 -10.53 19.74 12.97
N ALA A 63 -11.51 19.76 12.07
CA ALA A 63 -12.21 20.97 11.66
C ALA A 63 -11.37 22.21 11.24
N ALA A 64 -10.20 22.03 10.61
CA ALA A 64 -9.37 23.14 10.10
C ALA A 64 -9.18 23.11 8.57
N ALA A 65 -9.97 22.32 7.85
CA ALA A 65 -9.96 22.34 6.39
C ALA A 65 -11.38 22.24 5.84
N THR A 66 -12.19 23.26 6.12
CA THR A 66 -13.25 23.66 5.19
C THR A 66 -12.56 24.16 3.92
N VAL A 67 -12.09 23.23 3.08
CA VAL A 67 -11.78 23.57 1.69
C VAL A 67 -13.14 23.81 1.05
N THR A 68 -13.57 25.05 1.07
CA THR A 68 -14.58 25.57 0.15
C THR A 68 -14.00 25.39 -1.25
N VAL A 69 -14.30 24.25 -1.87
CA VAL A 69 -14.17 24.10 -3.32
C VAL A 69 -15.20 25.06 -3.90
N VAL A 70 -14.75 26.24 -4.31
CA VAL A 70 -15.58 27.15 -5.10
C VAL A 70 -15.84 26.44 -6.43
N PRO A 71 -17.10 26.17 -6.83
CA PRO A 71 -17.37 25.68 -8.16
C PRO A 71 -17.16 26.87 -9.12
N VAL A 72 -16.05 26.87 -9.86
CA VAL A 72 -15.95 27.74 -11.04
C VAL A 72 -16.80 27.11 -12.14
N LEU A 73 -18.05 27.56 -12.20
CA LEU A 73 -19.00 27.24 -13.24
C LEU A 73 -19.03 28.42 -14.23
N ALA A 74 -18.23 28.32 -15.28
CA ALA A 74 -18.37 29.08 -16.53
C ALA A 74 -17.53 28.33 -17.59
N ALA A 75 -18.09 27.39 -18.34
CA ALA A 75 -19.02 27.57 -19.46
C ALA A 75 -18.36 28.22 -20.71
N ALA A 76 -18.52 27.50 -21.82
CA ALA A 76 -18.37 27.90 -23.22
C ALA A 76 -16.95 27.86 -23.85
N ALA A 77 -16.63 26.73 -24.50
CA ALA A 77 -16.31 26.71 -25.93
C ALA A 77 -16.27 25.25 -26.44
N GLU A 78 -17.35 24.80 -27.06
CA GLU A 78 -17.35 23.63 -27.95
C GLU A 78 -16.80 24.00 -29.36
N PRO A 79 -16.91 23.16 -30.41
CA PRO A 79 -15.80 22.37 -30.93
C PRO A 79 -15.48 22.71 -32.38
N VAL A 80 -14.23 22.54 -32.83
CA VAL A 80 -13.95 22.54 -34.28
C VAL A 80 -13.09 21.36 -34.66
N ALA A 81 -13.70 20.55 -35.53
CA ALA A 81 -13.19 19.37 -36.16
C ALA A 81 -11.93 19.65 -36.99
N ALA A 82 -11.00 18.69 -36.95
CA ALA A 82 -10.23 18.27 -38.12
C ALA A 82 -9.52 16.95 -37.82
N SER A 83 -10.12 15.84 -38.26
CA SER A 83 -9.32 14.74 -38.83
C SER A 83 -8.71 15.24 -40.14
N PRO A 84 -7.52 14.75 -40.54
CA PRO A 84 -7.59 13.70 -41.56
C PRO A 84 -6.50 12.60 -41.45
N VAL A 85 -6.94 11.43 -41.92
CA VAL A 85 -6.28 10.43 -42.77
C VAL A 85 -5.18 9.50 -42.24
N ALA A 86 -5.66 8.27 -42.03
CA ALA A 86 -5.02 6.97 -42.17
C ALA A 86 -3.92 6.84 -43.25
N ALA A 87 -2.92 6.00 -42.97
CA ALA A 87 -2.56 4.84 -43.79
C ALA A 87 -1.47 4.00 -43.09
N GLY A 88 -1.76 2.73 -42.81
CA GLY A 88 -0.78 1.77 -42.29
C GLY A 88 -1.39 0.46 -41.80
N SER A 89 -2.20 -0.19 -42.64
CA SER A 89 -2.74 -1.55 -42.41
C SER A 89 -1.76 -2.63 -42.80
N ALA A 90 -1.57 -3.61 -41.91
CA ALA A 90 -1.55 -5.05 -42.19
C ALA A 90 -1.68 -5.74 -40.81
N SER A 91 -2.83 -6.29 -40.37
CA SER A 91 -3.49 -7.53 -40.82
C SER A 91 -2.46 -8.67 -41.00
N SER A 92 -2.51 -9.82 -40.35
CA SER A 92 -3.64 -10.57 -39.82
C SER A 92 -3.10 -11.75 -39.00
N ALA A 93 -3.75 -12.10 -37.89
CA ALA A 93 -3.94 -13.49 -37.50
C ALA A 93 -5.06 -13.53 -36.46
N ALA A 94 -6.23 -13.98 -36.91
CA ALA A 94 -7.34 -14.33 -36.06
C ALA A 94 -6.90 -15.40 -35.04
N THR A 95 -6.70 -14.96 -33.80
CA THR A 95 -6.74 -15.84 -32.62
C THR A 95 -8.17 -15.70 -32.06
N PRO A 96 -8.86 -16.80 -31.70
CA PRO A 96 -10.19 -16.72 -31.10
C PRO A 96 -10.17 -15.80 -29.86
N PRO A 97 -11.32 -15.29 -29.37
CA PRO A 97 -11.38 -14.70 -28.05
C PRO A 97 -11.09 -15.80 -27.03
N ALA A 98 -9.80 -16.05 -26.79
CA ALA A 98 -9.36 -16.85 -25.67
C ALA A 98 -9.86 -16.11 -24.43
N LEU A 99 -10.87 -16.72 -23.81
CA LEU A 99 -11.26 -16.53 -22.43
C LEU A 99 -10.05 -16.01 -21.64
N LEU A 100 -10.15 -14.79 -21.11
CA LEU A 100 -9.18 -14.25 -20.16
C LEU A 100 -8.83 -15.37 -19.17
N PRO A 101 -7.56 -15.77 -19.00
CA PRO A 101 -7.26 -16.80 -18.02
C PRO A 101 -7.67 -16.27 -16.65
N ALA A 102 -8.47 -17.08 -15.96
CA ALA A 102 -8.73 -16.89 -14.55
C ALA A 102 -7.38 -16.81 -13.82
N SER A 103 -7.23 -15.77 -13.00
CA SER A 103 -6.20 -15.60 -11.97
C SER A 103 -4.79 -15.22 -12.45
N ALA A 104 -4.60 -13.96 -12.83
CA ALA A 104 -3.30 -13.29 -12.79
C ALA A 104 -2.87 -12.96 -11.34
N TRP A 105 -3.10 -13.86 -10.38
CA TRP A 105 -2.65 -13.66 -9.01
C TRP A 105 -1.13 -13.87 -8.96
N ARG A 106 -0.39 -12.81 -8.62
CA ARG A 106 1.02 -12.90 -8.24
C ARG A 106 1.14 -12.83 -6.71
N PRO A 107 1.83 -13.78 -6.06
CA PRO A 107 2.07 -13.73 -4.63
C PRO A 107 2.92 -12.51 -4.28
N SER A 108 2.59 -11.85 -3.18
CA SER A 108 3.40 -10.73 -2.68
C SER A 108 4.68 -11.25 -2.01
N ARG A 109 5.67 -10.36 -1.83
CA ARG A 109 6.89 -10.71 -1.08
C ARG A 109 6.59 -11.15 0.36
N ASP A 110 5.55 -10.59 0.99
CA ASP A 110 5.14 -11.00 2.34
C ASP A 110 4.56 -12.41 2.32
N ASP A 111 3.77 -12.79 1.31
CA ASP A 111 3.24 -14.14 1.16
C ASP A 111 4.38 -15.16 0.97
N ILE A 112 5.36 -14.81 0.12
CA ILE A 112 6.56 -15.63 -0.11
C ILE A 112 7.38 -15.76 1.18
N ALA A 113 7.58 -14.66 1.92
CA ALA A 113 8.30 -14.68 3.19
C ALA A 113 7.62 -15.57 4.24
N GLN A 114 6.29 -15.46 4.36
CA GLN A 114 5.50 -16.27 5.28
C GLN A 114 5.58 -17.75 4.90
N ARG A 115 5.46 -18.10 3.62
CA ARG A 115 5.58 -19.49 3.17
C ARG A 115 7.01 -20.02 3.37
N ALA A 116 8.03 -19.23 3.08
CA ALA A 116 9.43 -19.59 3.29
C ALA A 116 9.76 -19.87 4.76
N TYR A 117 9.17 -19.11 5.68
CA TYR A 117 9.28 -19.36 7.12
C TYR A 117 8.72 -20.74 7.52
N PHE A 118 7.56 -21.14 7.01
CA PHE A 118 6.99 -22.46 7.30
C PHE A 118 7.83 -23.59 6.70
N ILE A 119 8.36 -23.41 5.49
CA ILE A 119 9.29 -24.37 4.88
C ILE A 119 10.54 -24.53 5.76
N ALA A 120 11.12 -23.42 6.21
CA ALA A 120 12.27 -23.45 7.11
C ALA A 120 11.97 -24.15 8.44
N GLN A 121 10.75 -24.01 9.00
CA GLN A 121 10.35 -24.73 10.21
C GLN A 121 10.20 -26.25 10.01
N GLN A 122 9.76 -26.70 8.83
CA GLN A 122 9.51 -28.12 8.56
C GLN A 122 10.78 -28.90 8.24
N ARG A 123 11.69 -28.33 7.45
CA ARG A 123 12.87 -29.03 6.95
C ARG A 123 14.20 -28.33 7.25
N GLY A 124 14.19 -27.14 7.85
CA GLY A 124 15.39 -26.34 8.06
C GLY A 124 16.01 -25.87 6.73
N GLY A 125 17.34 -25.71 6.74
CA GLY A 125 18.12 -25.44 5.54
C GLY A 125 18.34 -23.96 5.22
N ASP A 126 18.81 -23.73 3.99
CA ASP A 126 19.19 -22.40 3.53
C ASP A 126 17.97 -21.46 3.36
N PRO A 127 18.02 -20.23 3.91
CA PRO A 127 16.92 -19.27 3.79
C PRO A 127 16.58 -18.88 2.36
N VAL A 128 17.56 -18.79 1.46
CA VAL A 128 17.35 -18.41 0.05
C VAL A 128 16.69 -19.54 -0.72
N ALA A 129 17.13 -20.78 -0.48
CA ALA A 129 16.50 -21.97 -1.05
C ALA A 129 15.03 -22.12 -0.61
N ASN A 130 14.74 -21.81 0.65
CA ASN A 130 13.38 -21.84 1.19
C ASN A 130 12.51 -20.70 0.61
N TRP A 131 13.10 -19.53 0.34
CA TRP A 131 12.43 -18.44 -0.35
C TRP A 131 12.04 -18.81 -1.79
N LEU A 132 12.97 -19.36 -2.57
CA LEU A 132 12.72 -19.76 -3.96
C LEU A 132 11.68 -20.89 -4.05
N ALA A 133 11.73 -21.85 -3.12
CA ALA A 133 10.73 -22.91 -3.03
C ALA A 133 9.34 -22.35 -2.71
N ALA A 134 9.24 -21.40 -1.77
CA ALA A 134 8.01 -20.73 -1.42
C ALA A 134 7.39 -19.95 -2.61
N GLU A 135 8.22 -19.23 -3.36
CA GLU A 135 7.79 -18.52 -4.56
C GLU A 135 7.24 -19.49 -5.62
N THR A 136 7.92 -20.62 -5.83
CA THR A 136 7.50 -21.65 -6.78
C THR A 136 6.17 -22.29 -6.37
N GLU A 137 6.01 -22.64 -5.10
CA GLU A 137 4.77 -23.26 -4.58
C GLU A 137 3.56 -22.31 -4.68
N LEU A 138 3.74 -21.02 -4.40
CA LEU A 138 2.66 -20.04 -4.46
C LEU A 138 2.25 -19.67 -5.89
N LEU A 139 3.15 -19.79 -6.86
CA LEU A 139 2.84 -19.60 -8.28
C LEU A 139 2.18 -20.84 -8.91
N ALA A 140 2.28 -22.00 -8.26
CA ALA A 140 1.70 -23.25 -8.73
C ALA A 140 0.32 -23.56 -8.11
N ALA A 141 -0.16 -22.73 -7.19
CA ALA A 141 -1.43 -22.86 -6.48
C ALA A 141 -2.55 -22.04 -7.15
#